data_AF-Q90XQ1-F1
#
_entry.id   AF-Q90XQ1-F1
#
_cell.length_a   1.000
_cell.length_b   1.000
_cell.length_c   1.000
_cell.angle_alpha   90.00
_cell.angle_beta   90.00
_cell.angle_gamma   90.00
#
_symmetry.space_group_name_H-M   'P 1'
#
loop_
_entity.id
_entity.type
_entity.pdbx_description
1 polymer ?
#
loop_
_entity_poly.entity_id
_entity_poly.type
_entity_poly.pdbx_seq_one_letter_code
_entity_poly.pdbx_strand_id
1 'polypeptide(L)'
;LRRLYCNVGIGFHVQVLPDGKIHGTHNENRYSLLEISPVERGVVSILGVKSALFLAMNNRGKLYGSKQYSEECKFKEPLLANNYNAYESRQYPGMYIALSKNGRTKRGNRV
;
A
#
# COMPACT_ATOMS: atom_id res chain seq x y z
N LEU A 1 10.27 -2.34 -10.14
CA LEU A 1 8.93 -1.73 -10.24
C LEU A 1 7.89 -2.82 -10.39
N ARG A 2 6.73 -2.73 -9.70
CA ARG A 2 5.62 -3.68 -9.85
C ARG A 2 4.28 -3.05 -9.48
N ARG A 3 3.18 -3.77 -9.71
CA ARG A 3 1.83 -3.38 -9.30
C ARG A 3 1.34 -4.33 -8.21
N LEU A 4 0.65 -3.80 -7.20
CA LEU A 4 0.09 -4.60 -6.12
C LEU A 4 -1.38 -4.88 -6.41
N TYR A 5 -1.68 -6.12 -6.81
CA TYR A 5 -3.04 -6.58 -7.09
C TYR A 5 -3.70 -7.14 -5.83
N CYS A 6 -4.92 -6.70 -5.56
CA CYS A 6 -5.77 -7.16 -4.48
C CYS A 6 -7.01 -7.85 -5.09
N ASN A 7 -7.15 -9.15 -4.84
CA ASN A 7 -8.23 -9.98 -5.38
C ASN A 7 -9.52 -9.84 -4.54
N VAL A 8 -10.12 -8.66 -4.55
CA VAL A 8 -11.41 -8.37 -3.89
C VAL A 8 -12.37 -7.71 -4.86
N GLY A 9 -13.66 -8.07 -4.79
CA GLY A 9 -14.66 -7.55 -5.73
C GLY A 9 -14.29 -7.91 -7.17
N ILE A 10 -14.15 -6.90 -8.03
CA ILE A 10 -13.71 -7.08 -9.42
C ILE A 10 -12.18 -7.15 -9.58
N GLY A 11 -11.42 -7.08 -8.49
CA GLY A 11 -9.96 -7.01 -8.52
C GLY A 11 -9.45 -5.59 -8.70
N PHE A 12 -8.44 -5.20 -7.91
CA PHE A 12 -7.92 -3.84 -7.91
C PHE A 12 -6.41 -3.79 -7.74
N HIS A 13 -5.76 -2.92 -8.50
CA HIS A 13 -4.38 -2.50 -8.29
C HIS A 13 -4.34 -1.31 -7.33
N VAL A 14 -3.45 -1.35 -6.34
CA VAL A 14 -3.18 -0.19 -5.48
C VAL A 14 -2.58 0.94 -6.31
N GLN A 15 -3.10 2.15 -6.14
CA GLN A 15 -2.57 3.37 -6.76
C GLN A 15 -2.36 4.48 -5.73
N VAL A 16 -1.34 5.30 -5.98
CA VAL A 16 -0.99 6.49 -5.19
C VAL A 16 -1.24 7.73 -6.04
N LEU A 17 -2.31 8.46 -5.74
CA LEU A 17 -2.75 9.61 -6.54
C LEU A 17 -1.96 10.88 -6.19
N PRO A 18 -1.87 11.88 -7.11
CA PRO A 18 -1.13 13.12 -6.87
C PRO A 18 -1.66 13.97 -5.72
N ASP A 19 -2.93 13.82 -5.35
CA ASP A 19 -3.56 14.50 -4.22
C ASP A 19 -3.26 13.81 -2.87
N GLY A 20 -2.44 12.77 -2.86
CA GLY A 20 -2.09 11.99 -1.67
C GLY A 20 -3.16 10.97 -1.26
N LYS A 21 -4.20 10.75 -2.06
CA LYS A 21 -5.13 9.65 -1.81
C LYS A 21 -4.55 8.32 -2.28
N ILE A 22 -4.80 7.29 -1.49
CA ILE A 22 -4.57 5.90 -1.86
C ILE A 22 -5.92 5.30 -2.28
N HIS A 23 -5.95 4.57 -3.38
CA HIS A 23 -7.17 3.93 -3.88
C HIS A 23 -6.84 2.65 -4.66
N GLY A 24 -7.86 1.85 -4.95
CA GLY A 24 -7.81 0.76 -5.93
C GLY A 24 -8.25 1.23 -7.31
N THR A 25 -7.64 0.69 -8.36
CA THR A 25 -8.10 0.82 -9.75
C THR A 25 -8.16 -0.56 -10.39
N HIS A 26 -9.25 -0.90 -11.07
CA HIS A 26 -9.35 -2.20 -11.75
C HIS A 26 -8.34 -2.28 -12.89
N ASN A 27 -8.43 -1.32 -13.82
CA ASN A 27 -7.48 -1.18 -14.91
C ASN A 27 -6.18 -0.55 -14.41
N GLU A 28 -5.06 -1.10 -14.86
CA GLU A 28 -3.74 -0.52 -14.59
C GLU A 28 -3.65 0.90 -15.17
N ASN A 29 -2.91 1.76 -14.48
CA ASN A 29 -2.63 3.10 -14.97
C ASN A 29 -1.25 3.57 -14.49
N ARG A 30 -0.87 4.80 -14.85
CA ARG A 30 0.43 5.37 -14.46
C ARG A 30 0.62 5.55 -12.95
N TYR A 31 -0.47 5.66 -12.17
CA TYR A 31 -0.45 5.82 -10.72
C TYR A 31 -0.47 4.50 -9.95
N SER A 32 -0.72 3.37 -10.62
CA SER A 32 -0.63 2.04 -10.01
C SER A 32 0.75 1.39 -10.14
N LEU A 33 1.70 2.04 -10.84
CA LEU A 33 3.08 1.58 -10.91
C LEU A 33 3.84 2.02 -9.65
N LEU A 34 4.33 1.04 -8.90
CA LEU A 34 4.98 1.24 -7.61
C LEU A 34 6.44 0.79 -7.67
N GLU A 35 7.31 1.59 -7.07
CA GLU A 35 8.65 1.18 -6.70
C GLU A 35 8.60 0.64 -5.29
N ILE A 36 9.15 -0.56 -5.09
CA ILE A 36 9.18 -1.21 -3.79
C ILE A 36 10.63 -1.48 -3.49
N SER A 37 11.11 -0.84 -2.43
CA SER A 37 12.53 -0.77 -2.10
C SER A 37 12.74 -1.34 -0.71
N PRO A 38 13.67 -2.30 -0.53
CA PRO A 38 13.97 -2.84 0.78
C PRO A 38 14.56 -1.75 1.66
N VAL A 39 14.12 -1.67 2.92
CA VAL A 39 14.68 -0.75 3.91
C VAL A 39 15.43 -1.51 5.00
N GLU A 40 14.91 -2.68 5.39
CA GLU A 40 15.47 -3.60 6.37
C GLU A 40 15.04 -5.03 6.01
N ARG A 41 15.54 -6.05 6.72
CA ARG A 41 15.17 -7.45 6.45
C ARG A 41 13.65 -7.64 6.55
N GLY A 42 13.01 -7.95 5.41
CA GLY A 42 11.57 -8.19 5.33
C GLY A 42 10.71 -6.94 5.47
N VAL A 43 11.31 -5.74 5.41
CA VAL A 43 10.60 -4.46 5.48
C VAL A 43 10.90 -3.66 4.22
N VAL A 44 9.86 -3.06 3.65
CA VAL A 44 9.93 -2.29 2.41
C VAL A 44 9.31 -0.90 2.57
N SER A 45 9.76 0.03 1.74
CA SER A 45 9.02 1.24 1.41
C SER A 45 8.31 1.05 0.06
N ILE A 46 7.20 1.75 -0.14
CA ILE A 46 6.40 1.68 -1.37
C ILE A 46 6.22 3.11 -1.89
N LEU A 47 6.80 3.41 -3.05
CA LEU A 47 6.74 4.71 -3.69
C LEU A 47 5.87 4.67 -4.95
N GLY A 48 4.89 5.57 -5.04
CA GLY A 48 4.14 5.79 -6.27
C GLY A 48 5.01 6.51 -7.30
N VAL A 49 5.46 5.80 -8.34
CA VAL A 49 6.45 6.33 -9.30
C VAL A 49 5.96 7.63 -9.94
N LYS A 50 4.69 7.67 -10.36
CA LYS A 50 4.17 8.85 -11.07
C LYS A 50 3.77 10.01 -10.15
N SER A 51 3.33 9.74 -8.93
CA SER A 51 2.97 10.78 -7.96
C SER A 51 4.16 11.28 -7.15
N ALA A 52 5.27 10.53 -7.12
CA ALA A 52 6.42 10.76 -6.26
C ALA A 52 6.03 10.85 -4.76
N LEU A 53 5.05 10.06 -4.35
CA LEU A 53 4.57 9.98 -2.98
C LEU A 53 4.77 8.56 -2.43
N PHE A 54 5.29 8.47 -1.21
CA PHE A 54 5.35 7.23 -0.45
C PHE A 54 3.96 6.84 0.01
N LEU A 55 3.59 5.58 -0.12
CA LEU A 55 2.44 5.04 0.59
C LEU A 55 2.80 5.01 2.08
N ALA A 56 1.95 5.59 2.92
CA ALA A 56 2.12 5.66 4.36
C ALA A 56 0.82 5.28 5.08
N MET A 57 0.95 4.87 6.35
CA MET A 57 -0.20 4.57 7.21
C MET A 57 -0.07 5.27 8.56
N ASN A 58 -1.09 6.04 8.93
CA ASN A 58 -1.10 6.70 10.23
C ASN A 58 -1.61 5.84 11.38
N ASN A 59 -1.46 6.32 12.62
CA ASN A 59 -1.91 5.64 13.84
C ASN A 59 -3.42 5.31 13.91
N ARG A 60 -4.25 5.90 13.03
CA ARG A 60 -5.69 5.58 12.88
C ARG A 60 -5.93 4.57 11.76
N GLY A 61 -4.89 3.91 11.26
CA GLY A 61 -4.93 2.97 10.14
C GLY A 61 -5.34 3.62 8.81
N LYS A 62 -5.25 4.94 8.64
CA LYS A 62 -5.55 5.60 7.36
C LYS A 62 -4.35 5.45 6.43
N LEU A 63 -4.58 4.95 5.22
CA LEU A 63 -3.60 5.04 4.14
C LEU A 63 -3.60 6.44 3.53
N TYR A 64 -2.40 6.97 3.24
CA TYR A 64 -2.21 8.26 2.59
C TYR A 64 -0.88 8.29 1.83
N GLY A 65 -0.75 9.22 0.89
CA GLY A 65 0.49 9.50 0.17
C GLY A 65 1.30 10.58 0.90
N SER A 66 2.55 10.29 1.23
CA SER A 66 3.48 11.22 1.89
C SER A 66 4.57 11.69 0.92
N LYS A 67 4.87 13.00 0.94
CA LYS A 67 6.04 13.56 0.23
C LYS A 67 7.35 13.27 0.94
N GLN A 68 7.30 13.09 2.26
CA GLN A 68 8.48 12.86 3.09
C GLN A 68 8.51 11.40 3.54
N TYR A 69 9.68 10.79 3.45
CA TYR A 69 9.89 9.46 3.99
C TYR A 69 9.90 9.51 5.53
N SER A 70 9.22 8.56 6.17
CA SER A 70 9.08 8.47 7.64
C SER A 70 8.85 7.03 8.09
N GLU A 71 8.79 6.80 9.41
CA GLU A 71 8.47 5.47 9.98
C GLU A 71 7.09 4.95 9.53
N GLU A 72 6.14 5.84 9.24
CA GLU A 72 4.81 5.46 8.72
C GLU A 72 4.85 4.92 7.27
N CYS A 73 5.99 5.06 6.58
CA CYS A 73 6.20 4.58 5.20
C CYS A 73 6.83 3.17 5.13
N LYS A 74 7.05 2.53 6.29
CA LYS A 74 7.69 1.22 6.39
C LYS A 74 6.66 0.12 6.60
N PHE A 75 6.70 -0.91 5.75
CA PHE A 75 5.79 -2.06 5.82
C PHE A 75 6.56 -3.37 5.84
N LYS A 76 6.21 -4.28 6.74
CA LYS A 76 6.68 -5.66 6.65
C LYS A 76 6.00 -6.36 5.48
N GLU A 77 6.74 -7.17 4.75
CA GLU A 77 6.26 -7.90 3.56
C GLU A 77 6.39 -9.43 3.72
N PRO A 78 5.58 -10.08 4.57
CA PRO A 78 5.52 -11.53 4.61
C PRO A 78 4.81 -12.11 3.39
N LEU A 79 5.37 -13.18 2.84
CA LEU A 79 4.72 -14.04 1.86
C LEU A 79 3.67 -14.90 2.56
N LEU A 80 2.44 -14.89 2.04
CA LEU A 80 1.34 -15.72 2.51
C LEU A 80 1.33 -17.07 1.79
N ALA A 81 0.65 -18.06 2.38
CA ALA A 81 0.55 -19.42 1.84
C ALA A 81 -0.06 -19.50 0.42
N ASN A 82 -0.81 -18.48 0.00
CA ASN A 82 -1.42 -18.39 -1.34
C ASN A 82 -0.56 -17.58 -2.34
N ASN A 83 0.72 -17.36 -2.04
CA ASN A 83 1.66 -16.56 -2.83
C ASN A 83 1.33 -15.06 -2.97
N TYR A 84 0.38 -14.54 -2.19
CA TYR A 84 0.19 -13.10 -2.04
C TYR A 84 1.09 -12.56 -0.92
N ASN A 85 1.43 -11.28 -0.97
CA ASN A 85 2.10 -10.60 0.13
C ASN A 85 1.08 -9.84 0.98
N ALA A 86 1.22 -9.91 2.29
CA ALA A 86 0.61 -8.93 3.19
C ALA A 86 1.57 -7.77 3.40
N TYR A 87 1.04 -6.58 3.66
CA TYR A 87 1.84 -5.42 4.02
C TYR A 87 1.36 -4.87 5.36
N GLU A 88 2.09 -5.21 6.42
CA GLU A 88 1.80 -4.78 7.80
C GLU A 88 2.59 -3.50 8.11
N SER A 89 1.96 -2.50 8.72
CA SER A 89 2.67 -1.31 9.19
C SER A 89 3.76 -1.70 10.19
N ARG A 90 5.00 -1.27 9.93
CA ARG A 90 6.12 -1.52 10.84
C ARG A 90 5.96 -0.75 12.16
N GLN A 91 5.45 0.48 12.06
CA GLN A 91 5.22 1.42 13.17
C GLN A 91 3.97 1.06 13.99
N TYR A 92 2.94 0.53 13.34
CA TYR A 92 1.67 0.15 13.97
C TYR A 92 1.36 -1.33 13.72
N PRO A 93 1.98 -2.27 14.48
CA PRO A 93 1.76 -3.70 14.33
C PRO A 93 0.28 -4.08 14.42
N GLY A 94 -0.12 -5.08 13.64
CA GLY A 94 -1.51 -5.51 13.48
C GLY A 94 -2.32 -4.68 12.48
N MET A 95 -1.76 -3.60 11.90
CA MET A 95 -2.44 -2.80 10.88
C MET A 95 -1.94 -3.10 9.47
N TYR A 96 -2.85 -3.39 8.54
CA TYR A 96 -2.50 -3.85 7.19
C TYR A 96 -2.97 -2.90 6.07
N ILE A 97 -2.21 -2.85 4.98
CA ILE A 97 -2.70 -2.25 3.72
C ILE A 97 -3.83 -3.14 3.20
N ALA A 98 -5.00 -2.55 2.94
CA ALA A 98 -6.14 -3.29 2.44
C ALA A 98 -7.10 -2.44 1.61
N LEU A 99 -7.76 -3.09 0.66
CA LEU A 99 -8.83 -2.53 -0.15
C LEU A 99 -10.15 -3.26 0.16
N SER A 100 -11.27 -2.55 0.08
CA SER A 100 -12.62 -3.12 0.12
C SER A 100 -13.07 -3.58 -1.26
N LYS A 101 -14.19 -4.32 -1.32
CA LYS A 101 -14.77 -4.85 -2.56
C LYS A 101 -15.13 -3.77 -3.60
N ASN A 102 -15.23 -2.50 -3.20
CA ASN A 102 -15.48 -1.34 -4.08
C ASN A 102 -14.20 -0.55 -4.42
N GLY A 103 -13.02 -1.09 -4.13
CA GLY A 103 -11.73 -0.47 -4.44
C GLY A 103 -11.31 0.67 -3.52
N ARG A 104 -12.07 0.98 -2.46
CA ARG A 104 -11.66 1.97 -1.45
C ARG A 104 -10.68 1.36 -0.45
N THR A 105 -9.85 2.18 0.19
CA THR A 105 -8.96 1.72 1.26
C THR A 105 -9.76 1.36 2.51
N LYS A 106 -9.45 0.21 3.13
CA LYS A 106 -9.90 -0.09 4.49
C LYS A 106 -8.97 0.57 5.51
N ARG A 107 -9.47 0.77 6.73
CA ARG A 107 -8.61 1.15 7.86
C ARG A 107 -7.76 -0.04 8.25
N GLY A 108 -6.47 0.16 8.48
CA GLY A 108 -5.53 -0.92 8.77
C GLY A 108 -5.88 -1.74 10.02
N ASN A 109 -6.57 -1.14 10.98
CA ASN A 109 -7.09 -1.80 12.18
C ASN A 109 -8.50 -2.43 12.01
N ARG A 110 -9.01 -2.53 10.78
CA ARG A 110 -10.33 -3.10 10.44
C ARG A 110 -10.26 -4.01 9.21
N VAL A 111 -9.11 -4.64 9.00
CA VAL A 111 -8.83 -5.45 7.82
C VAL A 111 -9.38 -6.85 7.99
#